data_AF-A0A7S3M553-F1
#
_entry.id   AF-A0A7S3M553-F1
#
_cell.length_a   1.000
_cell.length_b   1.000
_cell.length_c   1.000
_cell.angle_alpha   90.00
_cell.angle_beta   90.00
_cell.angle_gamma   90.00
#
_symmetry.space_group_name_H-M   'P 1'
#
loop_
_entity.id
_entity.type
_entity.pdbx_description
1 polymer ?
#
loop_
_entity_poly.entity_id
_entity_poly.type
_entity_poly.pdbx_seq_one_letter_code
_entity_poly.pdbx_strand_id
1 'polypeptide(L)'
;PLSEPVAAGKLIMASAQEGPAEDSRPERRISNYAWGDEQDFVKIYISAEQESDAVNAAAAGTSGEVEVTWGPRCLKLRIRADKFDWVLELERIYYEIVPEECKYRVSTGKRVILSLKKK
;
A
#
# COMPACT_ATOMS: atom_id res chain seq x y z
N PRO A 1 -9.75 53.73 40.86
CA PRO A 1 -9.35 54.16 39.49
C PRO A 1 -7.82 54.15 39.35
N LEU A 2 -7.33 53.81 38.14
CA LEU A 2 -5.91 53.66 37.72
C LEU A 2 -5.25 52.35 38.21
N SER A 3 -4.62 51.49 37.41
CA SER A 3 -4.25 51.50 35.98
C SER A 3 -3.93 50.08 35.54
N GLU A 4 -4.23 49.72 34.28
CA GLU A 4 -3.61 48.58 33.61
C GLU A 4 -2.12 48.88 33.33
N PRO A 5 -1.31 47.82 33.19
CA PRO A 5 -0.48 47.75 31.99
C PRO A 5 -0.55 46.39 31.29
N VAL A 6 -0.57 46.50 29.96
CA VAL A 6 -0.44 45.45 28.95
C VAL A 6 0.99 44.89 28.96
N ALA A 7 1.16 43.57 28.94
CA ALA A 7 2.42 42.95 28.56
C ALA A 7 2.19 41.64 27.79
N ALA A 8 2.75 41.61 26.58
CA ALA A 8 2.73 40.54 25.62
C ALA A 8 3.59 39.34 26.09
N GLY A 9 3.07 38.13 25.88
CA GLY A 9 3.82 36.87 25.95
C GLY A 9 3.47 36.04 24.73
N LYS A 10 4.48 35.75 23.92
CA LYS A 10 4.44 35.28 22.55
C LYS A 10 5.07 33.87 22.50
N LEU A 11 4.62 33.02 21.55
CA LEU A 11 5.35 31.87 20.98
C LEU A 11 5.41 30.61 21.91
N ILE A 12 5.32 29.32 21.53
CA ILE A 12 5.27 28.56 20.25
C ILE A 12 5.00 27.06 20.54
N MET A 13 4.54 26.35 19.49
CA MET A 13 4.91 24.98 19.02
C MET A 13 4.46 23.79 19.89
N ALA A 14 3.50 23.00 19.40
CA ALA A 14 3.67 21.94 18.40
C ALA A 14 4.40 20.73 19.00
N SER A 15 3.68 19.61 19.13
CA SER A 15 4.29 18.31 19.35
C SER A 15 3.47 17.24 18.63
N ALA A 16 4.14 16.69 17.62
CA ALA A 16 4.00 15.36 17.07
C ALA A 16 2.66 15.00 16.41
N GLN A 17 2.40 15.57 15.23
CA GLN A 17 2.03 14.69 14.13
C GLN A 17 3.32 14.06 13.60
N GLU A 18 3.69 12.91 14.16
CA GLU A 18 4.49 11.92 13.42
C GLU A 18 3.61 11.39 12.29
N GLY A 19 3.46 12.19 11.23
CA GLY A 19 3.09 11.65 9.94
C GLY A 19 4.17 10.65 9.55
N PRO A 20 3.83 9.43 9.08
CA PRO A 20 4.84 8.50 8.62
C PRO A 20 5.64 9.22 7.54
N ALA A 21 6.97 9.24 7.70
CA ALA A 21 7.88 9.83 6.75
C ALA A 21 7.42 9.47 5.34
N GLU A 22 6.96 10.48 4.60
CA GLU A 22 6.73 10.37 3.18
C GLU A 22 8.11 10.10 2.58
N ASP A 23 8.45 8.82 2.49
CA ASP A 23 9.43 8.33 1.56
C ASP A 23 8.84 8.64 0.18
N SER A 24 8.98 9.90 -0.25
CA SER A 24 8.42 10.46 -1.49
C SER A 24 9.19 9.93 -2.69
N ARG A 25 9.41 8.62 -2.73
CA ARG A 25 9.77 7.91 -3.95
C ARG A 25 8.62 8.09 -4.93
N PRO A 26 8.92 8.38 -6.20
CA PRO A 26 7.88 8.42 -7.21
C PRO A 26 7.16 7.07 -7.24
N GLU A 27 5.83 7.09 -7.35
CA GLU A 27 5.02 5.88 -7.44
C GLU A 27 4.78 5.54 -8.92
N ARG A 28 4.98 4.28 -9.27
CA ARG A 28 4.68 3.72 -10.59
C ARG A 28 3.53 2.74 -10.47
N ARG A 29 2.43 3.03 -11.17
CA ARG A 29 1.25 2.17 -11.13
C ARG A 29 1.50 0.86 -11.88
N ILE A 30 1.13 -0.25 -11.24
CA ILE A 30 1.06 -1.58 -11.84
C ILE A 30 -0.26 -1.65 -12.61
N SER A 31 -0.19 -1.59 -13.93
CA SER A 31 -1.37 -1.67 -14.80
C SER A 31 -1.56 -3.06 -15.42
N ASN A 32 -0.48 -3.82 -15.55
CA ASN A 32 -0.51 -5.16 -16.14
C ASN A 32 -0.58 -6.23 -15.05
N TYR A 33 -1.79 -6.75 -14.84
CA TYR A 33 -2.04 -7.87 -13.95
C TYR A 33 -3.15 -8.74 -14.53
N ALA A 34 -3.12 -10.02 -14.20
CA ALA A 34 -4.22 -10.93 -14.45
C ALA A 34 -5.01 -11.14 -13.17
N TRP A 35 -6.29 -11.47 -13.28
CA TRP A 35 -7.10 -11.85 -12.14
C TRP A 35 -7.97 -13.06 -12.48
N GLY A 36 -8.29 -13.85 -11.46
CA GLY A 36 -9.16 -15.01 -11.57
C GLY A 36 -10.21 -14.98 -10.47
N ASP A 37 -11.44 -15.26 -10.86
CA ASP A 37 -12.55 -15.49 -9.95
C ASP A 37 -12.62 -16.98 -9.61
N GLU A 38 -12.36 -17.32 -8.35
CA GLU A 38 -12.66 -18.63 -7.78
C GLU A 38 -13.90 -18.51 -6.89
N GLN A 39 -14.54 -19.63 -6.57
CA GLN A 39 -15.81 -19.67 -5.84
C GLN A 39 -15.80 -18.75 -4.60
N ASP A 40 -14.78 -18.90 -3.76
CA ASP A 40 -14.63 -18.18 -2.49
C ASP A 40 -13.57 -17.06 -2.52
N PHE A 41 -12.72 -17.01 -3.54
CA PHE A 41 -11.57 -16.12 -3.57
C PHE A 41 -11.43 -15.43 -4.92
N VAL A 42 -10.97 -14.20 -4.93
CA VAL A 42 -10.45 -13.54 -6.13
C VAL A 42 -8.93 -13.54 -6.03
N LYS A 43 -8.24 -14.10 -7.02
CA LYS A 43 -6.77 -14.09 -7.06
C LYS A 43 -6.28 -13.10 -8.11
N ILE A 44 -5.41 -12.19 -7.70
CA ILE A 44 -4.71 -11.27 -8.60
C ILE A 44 -3.29 -11.78 -8.78
N TYR A 45 -2.83 -11.83 -10.02
CA TYR A 45 -1.52 -12.32 -10.43
C TYR A 45 -0.76 -11.20 -11.13
N ILE A 46 0.39 -10.84 -10.57
CA ILE A 46 1.34 -9.89 -11.16
C ILE A 46 2.55 -10.72 -11.58
N SER A 47 2.68 -10.98 -12.88
CA SER A 47 3.73 -11.86 -13.42
C SER A 47 5.00 -11.08 -13.74
N ALA A 48 6.16 -11.68 -13.52
CA ALA A 48 7.46 -11.10 -13.90
C ALA A 48 7.59 -10.90 -15.42
N GLU A 49 6.83 -11.63 -16.23
CA GLU A 49 6.78 -11.45 -17.68
C GLU A 49 6.19 -10.09 -18.09
N GLN A 50 5.30 -9.53 -17.27
CA GLN A 50 4.64 -8.25 -17.52
C GLN A 50 5.30 -7.12 -16.74
N GLU A 51 5.67 -7.38 -15.48
CA GLU A 51 6.19 -6.39 -14.54
C GLU A 51 7.42 -6.96 -13.81
N SER A 52 8.47 -7.28 -14.56
CA SER A 52 9.70 -7.92 -14.07
C SER A 52 10.36 -7.12 -12.94
N ASP A 53 10.49 -5.81 -13.12
CA ASP A 53 11.05 -4.89 -12.12
C ASP A 53 10.26 -4.91 -10.80
N ALA A 54 8.92 -4.95 -10.87
CA ALA A 54 8.06 -5.00 -9.69
C ALA A 54 8.21 -6.33 -8.94
N VAL A 55 8.22 -7.45 -9.66
CA VAL A 55 8.38 -8.78 -9.05
C VAL A 55 9.79 -8.99 -8.50
N ASN A 56 10.81 -8.42 -9.13
CA ASN A 56 12.18 -8.44 -8.63
C ASN A 56 12.33 -7.56 -7.38
N ALA A 57 11.73 -6.37 -7.37
CA ALA A 57 11.73 -5.47 -6.21
C ALA A 57 10.99 -6.08 -5.01
N ALA A 58 9.92 -6.84 -5.25
CA ALA A 58 9.22 -7.58 -4.21
C ALA A 58 10.09 -8.65 -3.53
N ALA A 59 11.17 -9.09 -4.19
CA ALA A 59 12.09 -10.12 -3.70
C ALA A 59 11.35 -11.32 -3.09
N ALA A 60 11.55 -11.59 -1.79
CA ALA A 60 10.81 -12.62 -1.05
C ALA A 60 9.63 -12.05 -0.23
N GLY A 61 9.48 -10.72 -0.16
CA GLY A 61 8.51 -10.03 0.67
C GLY A 61 8.78 -10.15 2.17
N THR A 62 10.02 -10.40 2.57
CA THR A 62 10.41 -10.70 3.96
C THR A 62 11.02 -9.52 4.71
N SER A 63 11.50 -8.48 4.01
CA SER A 63 12.21 -7.32 4.58
C SER A 63 11.37 -6.04 4.49
N GLY A 64 10.05 -6.16 4.35
CA GLY A 64 9.15 -5.02 4.21
C GLY A 64 9.16 -4.38 2.81
N GLU A 65 9.70 -5.06 1.80
CA GLU A 65 9.63 -4.60 0.41
C GLU A 65 8.20 -4.62 -0.12
N VAL A 66 7.30 -5.41 0.48
CA VAL A 66 5.91 -5.54 0.06
C VAL A 66 4.99 -5.14 1.19
N GLU A 67 4.17 -4.13 0.94
CA GLU A 67 3.14 -3.63 1.84
C GLU A 67 1.79 -3.82 1.17
N VAL A 68 0.85 -4.45 1.87
CA VAL A 68 -0.50 -4.67 1.34
C VAL A 68 -1.53 -4.16 2.33
N THR A 69 -2.37 -3.25 1.85
CA THR A 69 -3.52 -2.73 2.58
C THR A 69 -4.78 -3.30 1.95
N TRP A 70 -5.54 -4.04 2.75
CA TRP A 70 -6.81 -4.62 2.37
C TRP A 70 -7.93 -3.76 2.97
N GLY A 71 -8.89 -3.35 2.14
CA GLY A 71 -10.13 -2.73 2.59
C GLY A 71 -11.33 -3.53 2.10
N PRO A 72 -12.55 -3.28 2.62
CA PRO A 72 -13.73 -4.09 2.33
C PRO A 72 -14.09 -4.12 0.84
N ARG A 73 -13.73 -3.10 0.06
CA ARG A 73 -13.92 -3.06 -1.41
C ARG A 73 -12.72 -2.49 -2.15
N CYS A 74 -11.57 -2.46 -1.48
CA CYS A 74 -10.36 -1.90 -2.06
C CYS A 74 -9.13 -2.70 -1.67
N LEU A 75 -8.10 -2.59 -2.50
CA LEU A 75 -6.81 -3.20 -2.31
C LEU A 75 -5.74 -2.22 -2.74
N LYS A 76 -4.73 -2.04 -1.90
CA LYS A 76 -3.51 -1.33 -2.26
C LYS A 76 -2.32 -2.22 -1.96
N LEU A 77 -1.59 -2.60 -3.00
CA LEU A 77 -0.29 -3.24 -2.90
C LEU A 77 0.77 -2.20 -3.26
N ARG A 78 1.77 -2.04 -2.39
CA ARG A 78 2.94 -1.19 -2.60
C ARG A 78 4.18 -2.07 -2.51
N ILE A 79 5.01 -2.04 -3.55
CA ILE A 79 6.28 -2.74 -3.62
C ILE A 79 7.39 -1.70 -3.67
N ARG A 80 8.18 -1.63 -2.60
CA ARG A 80 9.28 -0.68 -2.48
C ARG A 80 10.45 -1.13 -3.34
N ALA A 81 10.88 -0.29 -4.27
CA ALA A 81 12.11 -0.48 -5.01
C ALA A 81 13.12 0.62 -4.70
N ASP A 82 14.31 0.51 -5.27
CA ASP A 82 15.44 1.40 -4.99
C ASP A 82 15.18 2.85 -5.45
N LYS A 83 14.51 3.02 -6.59
CA LYS A 83 14.31 4.34 -7.23
C LYS A 83 12.88 4.86 -7.20
N PHE A 84 11.90 3.96 -7.10
CA PHE A 84 10.48 4.27 -7.19
C PHE A 84 9.68 3.12 -6.58
N ASP A 85 8.46 3.38 -6.13
CA ASP A 85 7.59 2.36 -5.56
C ASP A 85 6.60 1.87 -6.61
N TRP A 86 6.43 0.57 -6.74
CA TRP A 86 5.37 0.03 -7.56
C TRP A 86 4.07 -0.04 -6.78
N VAL A 87 2.98 0.47 -7.33
CA VAL A 87 1.70 0.54 -6.64
C VAL A 87 0.61 -0.09 -7.48
N LEU A 88 -0.07 -1.11 -6.97
CA LEU A 88 -1.32 -1.60 -7.51
C LEU A 88 -2.45 -1.13 -6.59
N GLU A 89 -3.34 -0.29 -7.12
CA GLU A 89 -4.46 0.27 -6.37
C GLU A 89 -5.76 -0.10 -7.08
N LEU A 90 -6.64 -0.81 -6.37
CA LEU A 90 -7.95 -1.21 -6.82
C LEU A 90 -8.98 -0.63 -5.86
N GLU A 91 -9.67 0.43 -6.27
CA GLU A 91 -10.57 1.20 -5.37
C GLU A 91 -12.04 0.73 -5.44
N ARG A 92 -12.38 -0.17 -6.37
CA ARG A 92 -13.76 -0.60 -6.66
C ARG A 92 -13.83 -2.09 -6.98
N ILE A 93 -13.50 -2.92 -6.01
CA ILE A 93 -13.70 -4.37 -6.14
C ILE A 93 -15.22 -4.64 -6.11
N TYR A 94 -15.69 -5.43 -7.07
CA TYR A 94 -17.12 -5.69 -7.27
C TYR A 94 -17.77 -6.37 -6.05
N TYR A 95 -17.04 -7.30 -5.42
CA TYR A 95 -17.47 -8.00 -4.21
C TYR A 95 -16.90 -7.33 -2.97
N GLU A 96 -17.61 -7.47 -1.85
CA GLU A 96 -17.03 -7.17 -0.55
C GLU A 96 -16.05 -8.28 -0.18
N ILE A 97 -14.85 -7.90 0.26
CA ILE A 97 -13.81 -8.83 0.69
C ILE A 97 -13.69 -8.82 2.20
N VAL A 98 -13.16 -9.90 2.76
CA VAL A 98 -12.84 -10.03 4.19
C VAL A 98 -11.35 -9.73 4.36
N PRO A 99 -10.94 -8.51 4.76
CA PRO A 99 -9.53 -8.11 4.84
C PRO A 99 -8.67 -9.03 5.70
N GLU A 100 -9.25 -9.55 6.78
CA GLU A 100 -8.60 -10.44 7.75
C GLU A 100 -8.26 -11.83 7.18
N GLU A 101 -9.00 -12.26 6.16
CA GLU A 101 -8.76 -13.53 5.46
C GLU A 101 -8.01 -13.35 4.14
N CYS A 102 -7.72 -12.11 3.75
CA CYS A 102 -6.92 -11.81 2.57
C CYS A 102 -5.44 -12.10 2.84
N LYS A 103 -4.75 -12.64 1.83
CA LYS A 103 -3.35 -13.06 1.94
C LYS A 103 -2.61 -12.68 0.67
N TYR A 104 -1.33 -12.37 0.79
CA TYR A 104 -0.46 -12.26 -0.37
C TYR A 104 0.64 -13.32 -0.33
N ARG A 105 1.13 -13.70 -1.50
CA ARG A 105 2.25 -14.61 -1.67
C ARG A 105 3.16 -14.09 -2.76
N VAL A 106 4.43 -13.88 -2.43
CA VAL A 106 5.45 -13.54 -3.42
C VAL A 106 6.16 -14.83 -3.84
N SER A 107 6.23 -15.07 -5.14
CA SER A 107 7.10 -16.08 -5.74
C SER A 107 8.25 -15.33 -6.40
N THR A 108 9.38 -15.24 -5.71
CA THR A 108 10.56 -14.47 -6.14
C THR A 108 10.93 -14.79 -7.58
N GLY A 109 11.07 -13.73 -8.40
CA GLY A 109 11.42 -13.84 -9.82
C GLY A 109 10.35 -14.49 -10.71
N LYS A 110 9.15 -14.80 -10.20
CA LYS A 110 8.08 -15.44 -10.96
C LYS A 110 6.81 -14.59 -10.99
N ARG A 111 6.20 -14.36 -9.82
CA ARG A 111 4.93 -13.63 -9.70
C ARG A 111 4.59 -13.25 -8.27
N VAL A 112 3.83 -12.17 -8.11
CA VAL A 112 3.13 -11.82 -6.86
C VAL A 112 1.67 -12.24 -6.99
N ILE A 113 1.13 -12.90 -5.96
CA ILE A 113 -0.25 -13.37 -5.92
C ILE A 113 -0.97 -12.73 -4.73
N LEU A 114 -2.08 -12.06 -4.98
CA LEU A 114 -2.96 -11.51 -3.94
C LEU A 114 -4.22 -12.38 -3.92
N SER A 115 -4.52 -13.00 -2.78
CA SER A 115 -5.71 -13.80 -2.55
C SER A 115 -6.70 -13.00 -1.72
N LEU A 116 -7.80 -12.59 -2.34
CA LEU A 116 -8.86 -11.82 -1.72
C LEU A 116 -10.00 -12.77 -1.37
N LYS A 117 -10.33 -12.91 -0.08
CA LYS A 117 -11.47 -13.72 0.35
C LYS A 117 -12.75 -12.93 0.13
N LYS A 118 -13.70 -13.49 -0.62
CA LYS A 118 -15.05 -12.91 -0.78
C LYS A 118 -15.81 -13.07 0.54
N LYS A 119 -16.61 -12.06 0.89
CA LYS A 119 -17.53 -12.09 2.02
C LYS A 119 -18.80 -12.88 1.69
#